data_AF-U5U1D4-F1
#
_entry.id   AF-U5U1D4-F1
#
_cell.length_a   1.000
_cell.length_b   1.000
_cell.length_c   1.000
_cell.angle_alpha   90.00
_cell.angle_beta   90.00
_cell.angle_gamma   90.00
#
_symmetry.space_group_name_H-M   'P 1'
#
loop_
_entity.id
_entity.type
_entity.pdbx_description
1 polymer ?
#
loop_
_entity_poly.entity_id
_entity_poly.type
_entity_poly.pdbx_seq_one_letter_code
_entity_poly.pdbx_strand_id
1 'polypeptide(L)'
;RFEQLRKEGQSGQNKMTQYTRYLTVALALLQSTGIVALAATGNLLPSSGEDCNPEQILQDTSIIGLSIIVLTMTAGATIVMWFGELITERGIGNGMSLLIFVGIAARIPAEGRTILQQRGGLVFGIMCAAIVVILVAVVFIEQGMRRVPVQYAKRMVGRKMYGGSSTYMPIKVNTAGVIPVIFASSLLYIPQLILQLTGGQNADGETSGWKLWLESNLINPSSWFHI
;
A
#
# COMPACT_ATOMS: atom_id res chain seq x y z
N ARG A 1 10.71 2.97 -25.64
CA ARG A 1 10.76 1.48 -25.62
C ARG A 1 9.67 0.84 -24.75
N PHE A 2 9.41 1.30 -23.52
CA PHE A 2 8.31 0.75 -22.68
C PHE A 2 6.93 0.84 -23.32
N GLU A 3 6.63 1.91 -24.06
CA GLU A 3 5.36 2.03 -24.79
C GLU A 3 5.25 1.07 -25.98
N GLN A 4 6.38 0.70 -26.61
CA GLN A 4 6.42 -0.32 -27.66
C GLN A 4 6.23 -1.72 -27.08
N LEU A 5 6.87 -2.03 -25.94
CA LEU A 5 6.61 -3.26 -25.19
C LEU A 5 5.14 -3.37 -24.76
N ARG A 6 4.49 -2.26 -24.39
CA ARG A 6 3.05 -2.27 -24.08
C ARG A 6 2.18 -2.58 -25.31
N LYS A 7 2.67 -2.30 -26.51
CA LYS A 7 1.99 -2.60 -27.79
C LYS A 7 2.26 -4.03 -28.30
N GLU A 8 3.26 -4.73 -27.77
CA GLU A 8 3.61 -6.13 -28.13
C GLU A 8 2.67 -7.19 -27.51
N GLY A 9 1.65 -6.79 -26.74
CA GLY A 9 0.67 -7.70 -26.16
C GLY A 9 1.22 -8.49 -24.96
N GLN A 10 0.94 -9.80 -24.89
CA GLN A 10 1.24 -10.64 -23.72
C GLN A 10 2.75 -10.76 -23.43
N SER A 11 3.57 -10.84 -24.48
CA SER A 11 5.04 -10.99 -24.36
C SER A 11 5.69 -9.74 -23.76
N GLY A 12 5.19 -8.55 -24.11
CA GLY A 12 5.67 -7.28 -23.57
C GLY A 12 5.22 -7.03 -22.13
N GLN A 13 4.02 -7.49 -21.75
CA GLN A 13 3.57 -7.46 -20.35
C GLN A 13 4.46 -8.33 -19.45
N ASN A 14 4.82 -9.54 -19.89
CA ASN A 14 5.72 -10.42 -19.14
C ASN A 14 7.11 -9.79 -18.91
N LYS A 15 7.67 -9.11 -19.93
CA LYS A 15 8.93 -8.37 -19.80
C LYS A 15 8.82 -7.22 -18.81
N MET A 16 7.70 -6.47 -18.83
CA MET A 16 7.46 -5.40 -17.86
C MET A 16 7.44 -5.94 -16.43
N THR A 17 6.72 -7.04 -16.20
CA THR A 17 6.64 -7.70 -14.89
C THR A 17 8.03 -8.13 -14.41
N GLN A 18 8.87 -8.68 -15.28
CA GLN A 18 10.26 -9.03 -14.93
C GLN A 18 11.07 -7.81 -14.46
N TYR A 19 10.99 -6.68 -15.17
CA TYR A 19 11.65 -5.46 -14.73
C TYR A 19 11.11 -4.96 -13.38
N THR A 20 9.80 -5.03 -13.17
CA THR A 20 9.20 -4.68 -11.88
C THR A 20 9.71 -5.58 -10.76
N ARG A 21 9.85 -6.90 -10.97
CA ARG A 21 10.42 -7.82 -9.97
C ARG A 21 11.84 -7.44 -9.57
N TYR A 22 12.71 -7.19 -10.55
CA TYR A 22 14.09 -6.79 -10.25
C TYR A 22 14.15 -5.47 -9.49
N LEU A 23 13.30 -4.51 -9.86
CA LEU A 23 13.20 -3.23 -9.17
C LEU A 23 12.67 -3.41 -7.75
N THR A 24 11.68 -4.28 -7.52
CA THR A 24 11.17 -4.58 -6.17
C THR A 24 12.24 -5.20 -5.28
N VAL A 25 13.06 -6.13 -5.78
CA VAL A 25 14.16 -6.71 -5.00
C VAL A 25 15.22 -5.65 -4.66
N ALA A 26 15.58 -4.80 -5.62
CA ALA A 26 16.53 -3.72 -5.39
C ALA A 26 16.00 -2.70 -4.35
N LEU A 27 14.73 -2.33 -4.44
CA LEU A 27 14.07 -1.46 -3.46
C LEU A 27 13.99 -2.12 -2.08
N ALA A 28 13.69 -3.42 -1.99
CA ALA A 28 13.66 -4.15 -0.73
C ALA A 28 15.03 -4.19 -0.06
N LEU A 29 16.10 -4.35 -0.83
CA LEU A 29 17.47 -4.29 -0.32
C LEU A 29 17.83 -2.89 0.20
N LEU A 30 17.46 -1.83 -0.53
CA LEU A 30 17.66 -0.45 -0.09
C LEU A 30 16.87 -0.17 1.19
N GLN A 31 15.58 -0.53 1.23
CA GLN A 31 14.72 -0.31 2.38
C GLN A 31 15.18 -1.08 3.63
N SER A 32 15.52 -2.36 3.48
CA SER A 32 16.02 -3.17 4.60
C SER A 32 17.36 -2.63 5.12
N THR A 33 18.27 -2.20 4.24
CA THR A 33 19.52 -1.54 4.66
C THR A 33 19.24 -0.25 5.43
N GLY A 34 18.30 0.57 4.96
CA GLY A 34 17.88 1.80 5.63
C GLY A 34 17.31 1.56 7.03
N ILE A 35 16.39 0.59 7.15
CA ILE A 35 15.80 0.21 8.43
C ILE A 35 16.90 -0.32 9.37
N VAL A 36 17.74 -1.26 8.92
CA VAL A 36 18.80 -1.84 9.76
C VAL A 36 19.85 -0.80 10.19
N ALA A 37 20.21 0.14 9.31
CA ALA A 37 21.13 1.22 9.65
C ALA A 37 20.55 2.14 10.75
N LEU A 38 19.25 2.46 10.66
CA LEU A 38 18.57 3.24 11.68
C LEU A 38 18.38 2.47 13.00
N ALA A 39 18.25 1.15 12.91
CA ALA A 39 18.14 0.28 14.08
C ALA A 39 19.46 0.29 14.85
N ALA A 40 20.58 0.18 14.13
CA ALA A 40 21.93 0.20 14.67
C ALA A 40 22.31 1.56 15.30
N THR A 41 21.74 2.67 14.81
CA THR A 41 21.97 4.01 15.39
C THR A 41 20.99 4.37 16.52
N GLY A 42 20.04 3.48 16.86
CA GLY A 42 19.03 3.73 17.90
C GLY A 42 17.90 4.70 17.49
N ASN A 43 17.92 5.21 16.26
CA ASN A 43 16.98 6.23 15.78
C ASN A 43 15.69 5.67 15.16
N LEU A 44 15.55 4.35 15.01
CA LEU A 44 14.28 3.76 14.54
C LEU A 44 13.12 3.90 15.54
N LEU A 45 13.43 3.91 16.84
CA LEU A 45 12.44 3.90 17.91
C LEU A 45 12.82 4.91 18.99
N PRO A 46 12.69 6.23 18.74
CA PRO A 46 12.88 7.22 19.80
C PRO A 46 11.84 7.11 20.94
N SER A 47 10.82 6.26 20.79
CA SER A 47 9.71 6.12 21.75
C SER A 47 9.02 4.74 21.75
N SER A 48 9.72 3.63 21.50
CA SER A 48 9.18 2.35 22.01
C SER A 48 9.34 2.41 23.51
N GLY A 49 8.21 2.43 24.24
CA GLY A 49 8.12 2.76 25.65
C GLY A 49 9.10 2.05 26.58
N GLU A 50 9.07 2.48 27.83
CA GLU A 50 9.90 2.17 29.01
C GLU A 50 10.40 0.70 29.20
N ASP A 51 9.93 -0.25 28.39
CA ASP A 51 10.23 -1.68 28.43
C ASP A 51 11.12 -2.19 27.28
N CYS A 52 11.51 -1.37 26.29
CA CYS A 52 12.40 -1.77 25.19
C CYS A 52 13.75 -1.03 25.26
N ASN A 53 14.73 -1.63 25.93
CA ASN A 53 16.11 -1.14 25.90
C ASN A 53 16.67 -1.20 24.46
N PRO A 54 17.06 -0.06 23.86
CA PRO A 54 17.59 -0.01 22.50
C PRO A 54 18.92 -0.79 22.35
N GLU A 55 19.67 -0.98 23.44
CA GLU A 55 20.88 -1.81 23.47
C GLU A 55 20.61 -3.33 23.41
N GLN A 56 19.37 -3.79 23.56
CA GLN A 56 19.01 -5.22 23.55
C GLN A 56 18.36 -5.70 22.25
N ILE A 57 18.03 -4.81 21.31
CA ILE A 57 17.41 -5.20 20.03
C ILE A 57 18.45 -5.81 19.08
N LEU A 58 19.71 -5.35 19.14
CA LEU A 58 20.82 -5.83 18.33
C LEU A 58 21.94 -6.31 19.25
N GLN A 59 21.95 -7.62 19.52
CA GLN A 59 22.98 -8.25 20.35
C GLN A 59 24.37 -8.22 19.69
N ASP A 60 24.43 -8.04 18.37
CA ASP A 60 25.66 -7.88 17.61
C ASP A 60 25.51 -6.75 16.57
N THR A 61 26.28 -5.68 16.73
CA THR A 61 26.37 -4.55 15.77
C THR A 61 27.51 -4.77 14.76
N SER A 62 28.05 -6.00 14.67
CA SER A 62 29.03 -6.32 13.65
C SER A 62 28.47 -6.13 12.23
N ILE A 63 29.34 -5.71 11.31
CA ILE A 63 29.00 -5.54 9.88
C ILE A 63 28.43 -6.85 9.31
N ILE A 64 28.91 -8.00 9.81
CA ILE A 64 28.43 -9.32 9.42
C ILE A 64 27.01 -9.55 9.94
N GLY A 65 26.73 -9.27 11.21
CA GLY A 65 25.38 -9.38 11.80
C GLY A 65 24.36 -8.51 11.07
N LEU A 66 24.71 -7.24 10.80
CA LEU A 66 23.84 -6.33 10.06
C LEU A 66 23.57 -6.83 8.62
N SER A 67 24.58 -7.35 7.93
CA SER A 67 24.43 -7.91 6.58
C SER A 67 23.47 -9.11 6.55
N ILE A 68 23.50 -9.97 7.57
CA ILE A 68 22.61 -11.13 7.69
C ILE A 68 21.16 -10.69 7.91
N ILE A 69 20.94 -9.65 8.73
CA ILE A 69 19.60 -9.11 8.97
C ILE A 69 19.04 -8.51 7.67
N VAL A 70 19.83 -7.70 6.95
CA VAL A 70 19.44 -7.13 5.65
C VAL A 70 19.11 -8.22 4.64
N LEU A 71 19.93 -9.26 4.54
CA LEU A 71 19.67 -10.41 3.67
C LEU A 71 18.40 -11.15 4.05
N THR A 72 18.17 -11.39 5.34
CA THR A 72 16.98 -12.09 5.85
C THR A 72 15.70 -11.29 5.57
N MET A 73 15.73 -9.97 5.78
CA MET A 73 14.60 -9.09 5.47
C MET A 73 14.32 -9.02 3.97
N THR A 74 15.37 -8.92 3.14
CA THR A 74 15.24 -8.90 1.68
C THR A 74 14.72 -10.24 1.14
N ALA A 75 15.20 -11.36 1.70
CA ALA A 75 14.70 -12.69 1.38
C ALA A 75 13.23 -12.83 1.76
N GLY A 76 12.84 -12.39 2.95
CA GLY A 76 11.44 -12.36 3.40
C GLY A 76 10.54 -11.54 2.47
N ALA A 77 10.96 -10.33 2.08
CA ALA A 77 10.22 -9.50 1.12
C ALA A 77 10.07 -10.17 -0.25
N THR A 78 11.11 -10.85 -0.73
CA THR A 78 11.09 -11.59 -2.00
C THR A 78 10.13 -12.78 -1.93
N ILE A 79 10.09 -13.50 -0.81
CA ILE A 79 9.15 -14.59 -0.56
C ILE A 79 7.70 -14.08 -0.54
N VAL A 80 7.44 -12.93 0.11
CA VAL A 80 6.10 -12.33 0.15
C VAL A 80 5.64 -11.91 -1.24
N MET A 81 6.51 -11.29 -2.04
CA MET A 81 6.22 -10.97 -3.43
C MET A 81 5.90 -12.24 -4.23
N TRP A 82 6.71 -13.29 -4.09
CA TRP A 82 6.46 -14.57 -4.75
C TRP A 82 5.12 -15.19 -4.35
N PHE A 83 4.74 -15.14 -3.07
CA PHE A 83 3.40 -15.55 -2.64
C PHE A 83 2.29 -14.73 -3.29
N GLY A 84 2.47 -13.41 -3.42
CA GLY A 84 1.51 -12.54 -4.10
C GLY A 84 1.30 -12.93 -5.57
N GLU A 85 2.38 -13.30 -6.27
CA GLU A 85 2.30 -13.80 -7.64
C GLU A 85 1.60 -15.18 -7.69
N LEU A 86 1.94 -16.09 -6.79
CA LEU A 86 1.36 -17.42 -6.74
C LEU A 86 -0.16 -17.37 -6.47
N ILE A 87 -0.61 -16.46 -5.59
CA ILE A 87 -2.04 -16.22 -5.32
C ILE A 87 -2.72 -15.63 -6.57
N THR A 88 -2.03 -14.80 -7.35
CA THR A 88 -2.61 -14.25 -8.59
C THR A 88 -2.77 -15.32 -9.66
N GLU A 89 -1.85 -16.27 -9.76
CA GLU A 89 -1.90 -17.34 -10.76
C GLU A 89 -2.86 -18.48 -10.40
N ARG A 90 -2.93 -18.86 -9.12
CA ARG A 90 -3.69 -20.04 -8.66
C ARG A 90 -4.90 -19.71 -7.78
N GLY A 91 -4.98 -18.48 -7.28
CA GLY A 91 -6.01 -18.04 -6.35
C GLY A 91 -7.07 -17.16 -7.01
N ILE A 92 -7.69 -16.31 -6.20
CA ILE A 92 -8.81 -15.44 -6.60
C ILE A 92 -8.36 -13.99 -6.53
N GLY A 93 -8.55 -13.25 -7.62
CA GLY A 93 -8.28 -11.82 -7.69
C GLY A 93 -6.79 -11.48 -7.84
N ASN A 94 -6.37 -10.35 -7.28
CA ASN A 94 -4.98 -9.87 -7.33
C ASN A 94 -4.29 -10.18 -6.00
N GLY A 95 -3.30 -11.07 -6.04
CA GLY A 95 -2.64 -11.58 -4.83
C GLY A 95 -1.92 -10.51 -4.02
N MET A 96 -1.31 -9.50 -4.65
CA MET A 96 -0.67 -8.39 -3.91
C MET A 96 -1.70 -7.57 -3.12
N SER A 97 -2.86 -7.29 -3.72
CA SER A 97 -3.95 -6.58 -3.00
C SER A 97 -4.53 -7.42 -1.86
N LEU A 98 -4.60 -8.73 -2.04
CA LEU A 98 -5.12 -9.65 -1.04
C LEU A 98 -4.17 -9.77 0.16
N LEU A 99 -2.85 -9.79 -0.07
CA LEU A 99 -1.85 -9.75 1.00
C LEU A 99 -1.95 -8.47 1.84
N ILE A 100 -2.11 -7.31 1.20
CA ILE A 100 -2.32 -6.03 1.90
C ILE A 100 -3.62 -6.09 2.73
N PHE A 101 -4.71 -6.60 2.14
CA PHE A 101 -5.99 -6.76 2.83
C PHE A 101 -5.87 -7.63 4.08
N VAL A 102 -5.22 -8.81 3.97
CA VAL A 102 -5.00 -9.71 5.10
C VAL A 102 -4.15 -9.03 6.18
N GLY A 103 -3.12 -8.28 5.78
CA GLY A 103 -2.26 -7.53 6.70
C GLY A 103 -3.03 -6.47 7.50
N ILE A 104 -3.95 -5.74 6.86
CA ILE A 104 -4.83 -4.77 7.54
C ILE A 104 -5.85 -5.50 8.42
N ALA A 105 -6.50 -6.53 7.89
CA ALA A 105 -7.53 -7.29 8.58
C ALA A 105 -7.00 -7.99 9.84
N ALA A 106 -5.75 -8.48 9.82
CA ALA A 106 -5.12 -9.14 10.97
C ALA A 106 -4.90 -8.19 12.17
N ARG A 107 -4.81 -6.87 11.94
CA ARG A 107 -4.62 -5.87 13.01
C ARG A 107 -5.92 -5.47 13.70
N ILE A 108 -7.05 -5.54 12.98
CA ILE A 108 -8.38 -5.12 13.48
C ILE A 108 -8.74 -5.77 14.84
N PRO A 109 -8.55 -7.09 15.06
CA PRO A 109 -8.91 -7.71 16.33
C PRO A 109 -8.06 -7.24 17.51
N ALA A 110 -6.77 -6.99 17.29
CA ALA A 110 -5.85 -6.52 18.33
C ALA A 110 -6.21 -5.08 18.74
N GLU A 111 -6.37 -4.18 17.77
CA GLU A 111 -6.79 -2.79 18.00
C GLU A 111 -8.17 -2.73 18.66
N GLY A 112 -9.10 -3.58 18.22
CA GLY A 112 -10.43 -3.67 18.82
C GLY A 112 -10.40 -4.05 20.31
N ARG A 113 -9.51 -4.99 20.69
CA ARG A 113 -9.31 -5.35 22.10
C ARG A 113 -8.73 -4.21 22.91
N THR A 114 -7.73 -3.51 22.38
CA THR A 114 -7.10 -2.34 23.04
C THR A 114 -8.15 -1.26 23.33
N ILE A 115 -9.01 -0.95 22.37
CA ILE A 115 -10.05 0.08 22.52
C ILE A 115 -11.10 -0.34 23.55
N LEU A 116 -11.49 -1.61 23.55
CA LEU A 116 -12.45 -2.15 24.52
C LEU A 116 -11.91 -2.05 25.96
N GLN A 117 -10.62 -2.33 26.16
CA GLN A 117 -9.96 -2.27 27.47
C GLN A 117 -9.73 -0.83 27.94
N GLN A 118 -9.34 0.08 27.04
CA GLN A 118 -8.98 1.46 27.42
C GLN A 118 -10.17 2.40 27.54
N ARG A 119 -11.19 2.28 26.66
CA ARG A 119 -12.30 3.23 26.56
C ARG A 119 -13.67 2.64 26.91
N GLY A 120 -13.74 1.34 27.20
CA GLY A 120 -14.95 0.64 27.61
C GLY A 120 -15.87 0.24 26.45
N GLY A 121 -16.88 -0.58 26.76
CA GLY A 121 -17.78 -1.20 25.77
C GLY A 121 -18.68 -0.25 25.00
N LEU A 122 -19.03 0.91 25.58
CA LEU A 122 -19.90 1.89 24.93
C LEU A 122 -19.20 2.58 23.75
N VAL A 123 -17.95 3.02 23.95
CA VAL A 123 -17.14 3.64 22.88
C VAL A 123 -16.84 2.62 21.77
N PHE A 124 -16.52 1.38 22.14
CA PHE A 124 -16.32 0.30 21.18
C PHE A 124 -17.57 0.05 20.32
N GLY A 125 -18.75 0.00 20.94
CA GLY A 125 -20.03 -0.18 20.24
C GLY A 125 -20.33 0.93 19.22
N ILE A 126 -20.09 2.19 19.59
CA ILE A 126 -20.24 3.33 18.68
C ILE A 126 -19.25 3.24 17.51
N MET A 127 -17.99 2.87 17.78
CA MET A 127 -16.99 2.73 16.74
C MET A 127 -17.34 1.61 15.74
N CYS A 128 -17.79 0.46 16.23
CA CYS A 128 -18.27 -0.62 15.37
C CYS A 128 -19.45 -0.17 14.51
N ALA A 129 -20.41 0.56 15.08
CA ALA A 129 -21.53 1.11 14.31
C ALA A 129 -21.06 2.09 13.23
N ALA A 130 -20.12 2.98 13.54
CA ALA A 130 -19.53 3.92 12.57
C ALA A 130 -18.82 3.18 11.42
N ILE A 131 -18.04 2.13 11.71
CA ILE A 131 -17.38 1.30 10.70
C ILE A 131 -18.41 0.66 9.76
N VAL A 132 -19.50 0.13 10.29
CA VAL A 132 -20.58 -0.46 9.48
C VAL A 132 -21.23 0.57 8.58
N VAL A 133 -21.53 1.78 9.08
CA VAL A 133 -22.11 2.86 8.28
C VAL A 133 -21.18 3.26 7.14
N ILE A 134 -19.88 3.41 7.42
CA ILE A 134 -18.87 3.73 6.40
C ILE A 134 -18.79 2.60 5.36
N LEU A 135 -18.80 1.34 5.78
CA LEU A 135 -18.76 0.18 4.89
C LEU A 135 -19.97 0.19 3.94
N VAL A 136 -21.17 0.41 4.46
CA VAL A 136 -22.39 0.53 3.63
C VAL A 136 -22.29 1.69 2.65
N ALA A 137 -21.78 2.85 3.08
CA ALA A 137 -21.59 4.01 2.21
C ALA A 137 -20.60 3.73 1.07
N VAL A 138 -19.46 3.08 1.39
CA VAL A 138 -18.44 2.70 0.40
C VAL A 138 -19.02 1.70 -0.61
N VAL A 139 -19.71 0.65 -0.15
CA VAL A 139 -20.33 -0.34 -1.04
C VAL A 139 -21.38 0.30 -1.94
N PHE A 140 -22.20 1.23 -1.41
CA PHE A 140 -23.20 1.94 -2.21
C PHE A 140 -22.55 2.75 -3.34
N ILE A 141 -21.45 3.46 -3.07
CA ILE A 141 -20.71 4.23 -4.08
C ILE A 141 -20.04 3.30 -5.09
N GLU A 142 -19.44 2.20 -4.63
CA GLU A 142 -18.71 1.26 -5.49
C GLU A 142 -19.63 0.52 -6.47
N GLN A 143 -20.84 0.16 -6.04
CA GLN A 143 -21.86 -0.44 -6.90
C GLN A 143 -22.56 0.57 -7.83
N GLY A 144 -22.30 1.87 -7.65
CA GLY A 144 -22.83 2.93 -8.48
C GLY A 144 -22.34 2.82 -9.92
N MET A 145 -23.26 2.70 -10.88
CA MET A 145 -22.95 2.67 -12.31
C MET A 145 -23.90 3.57 -13.12
N ARG A 146 -23.32 4.36 -14.02
CA ARG A 146 -24.04 5.14 -15.02
C ARG A 146 -24.24 4.28 -16.27
N ARG A 147 -25.49 4.08 -16.68
CA ARG A 147 -25.85 3.34 -17.90
C ARG A 147 -25.94 4.32 -19.07
N VAL A 148 -25.02 4.22 -20.03
CA VAL A 148 -25.05 5.04 -21.26
C VAL A 148 -25.59 4.17 -22.40
N PRO A 149 -26.73 4.52 -23.04
CA PRO A 149 -27.29 3.72 -24.12
C PRO A 149 -26.39 3.83 -25.36
N VAL A 150 -26.08 2.68 -25.97
CA VAL A 150 -25.30 2.58 -27.21
C VAL A 150 -26.12 1.79 -28.22
N GLN A 151 -26.18 2.31 -29.44
CA GLN A 151 -26.83 1.65 -30.56
C GLN A 151 -25.76 1.03 -31.44
N TYR A 152 -25.74 -0.30 -31.54
CA TYR A 152 -24.89 -0.96 -32.53
C TYR A 152 -25.46 -0.74 -33.93
N ALA A 153 -24.57 -0.44 -34.88
CA ALA A 153 -24.93 -0.28 -36.27
C ALA A 153 -25.61 -1.58 -36.78
N LYS A 154 -26.78 -1.41 -37.41
CA LYS A 154 -27.58 -2.51 -37.95
C LYS A 154 -27.10 -2.82 -39.36
N ARG A 155 -27.05 -4.10 -39.74
CA ARG A 155 -26.88 -4.50 -41.14
C ARG A 155 -28.26 -4.67 -41.77
N MET A 156 -28.55 -3.88 -42.79
CA MET A 156 -29.81 -3.99 -43.54
C MET A 156 -29.70 -5.19 -44.50
N VAL A 157 -30.64 -6.13 -44.42
CA VAL A 157 -30.76 -7.24 -45.39
C VAL A 157 -32.15 -7.14 -46.04
N GLY A 158 -32.19 -6.72 -47.31
CA GLY A 158 -33.44 -6.44 -48.03
C GLY A 158 -34.17 -5.19 -47.50
N ARG A 159 -35.52 -5.23 -47.42
CA ARG A 159 -36.38 -4.15 -46.90
C ARG A 159 -36.65 -4.22 -45.39
N LYS A 160 -36.13 -5.23 -44.69
CA LYS A 160 -36.37 -5.42 -43.24
C LYS A 160 -35.10 -5.10 -42.47
N MET A 161 -35.21 -4.17 -41.52
CA MET A 161 -34.17 -3.93 -40.52
C MET A 161 -34.19 -5.12 -39.55
N TYR A 162 -33.21 -6.02 -39.66
CA TYR A 162 -33.00 -7.08 -38.68
C TYR A 162 -31.86 -6.71 -37.74
N GLY A 163 -32.12 -6.86 -36.44
CA GLY A 163 -31.12 -6.63 -35.41
C GLY A 163 -30.92 -5.15 -35.07
N GLY A 164 -30.42 -4.94 -33.86
CA GLY A 164 -30.19 -3.66 -33.20
C GLY A 164 -31.07 -3.52 -31.96
N SER A 165 -30.82 -4.44 -31.04
CA SER A 165 -31.17 -4.27 -29.65
C SER A 165 -30.38 -3.07 -29.11
N SER A 166 -31.06 -2.16 -28.42
CA SER A 166 -30.39 -1.14 -27.62
C SER A 166 -29.62 -1.85 -26.51
N THR A 167 -28.30 -1.74 -26.52
CA THR A 167 -27.50 -2.11 -25.34
C THR A 167 -27.20 -0.85 -24.53
N TYR A 168 -26.76 -1.01 -23.30
CA TYR A 168 -26.12 0.06 -22.56
C TYR A 168 -24.68 -0.33 -22.24
N MET A 169 -23.77 0.61 -22.37
CA MET A 169 -22.41 0.48 -21.85
C MET A 169 -22.42 0.96 -20.39
N PRO A 170 -22.08 0.10 -19.43
CA PRO A 170 -22.00 0.50 -18.03
C PRO A 170 -20.68 1.25 -17.78
N ILE A 171 -20.76 2.44 -17.19
CA ILE A 171 -19.60 3.18 -16.69
C ILE A 171 -19.72 3.22 -15.17
N LYS A 172 -18.80 2.54 -14.48
CA LYS A 172 -18.73 2.57 -13.01
C LYS A 172 -18.34 3.96 -12.54
N VAL A 173 -18.85 4.37 -11.37
CA VAL A 173 -18.47 5.65 -10.74
C VAL A 173 -16.98 5.67 -10.40
N ASN A 174 -16.45 4.56 -9.89
CA ASN A 174 -15.01 4.35 -9.71
C ASN A 174 -14.53 3.23 -10.65
N THR A 175 -13.76 3.60 -11.68
CA THR A 175 -13.18 2.63 -12.63
C THR A 175 -11.84 2.09 -12.18
N ALA A 176 -11.17 2.76 -11.25
CA ALA A 176 -9.79 2.46 -10.84
C ALA A 176 -9.69 1.53 -9.61
N GLY A 177 -10.81 1.29 -8.92
CA GLY A 177 -10.88 0.38 -7.78
C GLY A 177 -9.94 0.82 -6.66
N VAL A 178 -9.15 -0.12 -6.14
CA VAL A 178 -8.28 0.06 -4.96
C VAL A 178 -6.87 0.55 -5.33
N ILE A 179 -6.46 0.45 -6.60
CA ILE A 179 -5.08 0.76 -7.04
C ILE A 179 -4.67 2.21 -6.73
N PRO A 180 -5.49 3.26 -6.99
CA PRO A 180 -5.10 4.63 -6.69
C PRO A 180 -4.87 4.89 -5.21
N VAL A 181 -5.66 4.26 -4.33
CA VAL A 181 -5.52 4.41 -2.88
C VAL A 181 -4.20 3.79 -2.41
N ILE A 182 -3.86 2.60 -2.93
CA ILE A 182 -2.57 1.96 -2.64
C ILE A 182 -1.43 2.86 -3.13
N PHE A 183 -1.52 3.38 -4.35
CA PHE A 183 -0.50 4.26 -4.90
C PHE A 183 -0.32 5.53 -4.07
N ALA A 184 -1.41 6.19 -3.66
CA ALA A 184 -1.38 7.35 -2.78
C ALA A 184 -0.70 7.04 -1.45
N SER A 185 -1.07 5.93 -0.78
CA SER A 185 -0.44 5.51 0.48
C SER A 185 1.06 5.21 0.33
N SER A 186 1.47 4.61 -0.80
CA SER A 186 2.88 4.36 -1.08
C SER A 186 3.67 5.64 -1.37
N LEU A 187 3.04 6.66 -1.95
CA LEU A 187 3.66 7.95 -2.25
C LEU A 187 3.85 8.76 -0.96
N LEU A 188 2.87 8.74 -0.05
CA LEU A 188 2.97 9.34 1.29
C LEU A 188 4.07 8.69 2.15
N TYR A 189 4.41 7.43 1.90
CA TYR A 189 5.49 6.74 2.60
C TYR A 189 6.90 7.21 2.18
N ILE A 190 7.07 7.75 0.97
CA ILE A 190 8.39 8.17 0.47
C ILE A 190 9.00 9.31 1.32
N PRO A 191 8.29 10.42 1.62
CA PRO A 191 8.80 11.45 2.52
C PRO A 191 9.19 10.91 3.90
N GLN A 192 8.37 10.02 4.46
CA GLN A 192 8.66 9.38 5.75
C GLN A 192 9.96 8.59 5.71
N LEU A 193 10.19 7.82 4.63
CA LEU A 193 11.43 7.08 4.42
C LEU A 193 12.64 8.02 4.28
N ILE A 194 12.50 9.15 3.59
CA ILE A 194 13.57 10.15 3.48
C ILE A 194 13.90 10.77 4.84
N LEU A 195 12.89 11.12 5.64
CA LEU A 195 13.11 11.63 7.00
C LEU A 195 13.79 10.60 7.88
N GLN A 196 13.39 9.33 7.79
CA GLN A 196 14.03 8.23 8.49
C GLN A 196 15.51 8.13 8.11
N LEU A 197 15.84 8.05 6.81
CA LEU A 197 17.23 7.94 6.34
C LEU A 197 18.09 9.18 6.65
N THR A 198 17.49 10.36 6.65
CA THR A 198 18.18 11.62 6.97
C THR A 198 18.08 11.99 8.45
N GLY A 199 17.43 11.16 9.27
CA GLY A 199 17.06 11.39 10.66
C GLY A 199 18.19 11.30 11.67
N GLY A 200 19.44 11.41 11.24
CA GLY A 200 20.53 11.79 12.12
C GLY A 200 20.34 13.24 12.54
N GLN A 201 20.34 13.51 13.85
CA GLN A 201 20.61 14.85 14.35
C GLN A 201 21.87 15.35 13.64
N ASN A 202 21.80 16.53 13.01
CA ASN A 202 23.03 17.18 12.59
C ASN A 202 23.88 17.39 13.86
N ALA A 203 25.19 17.29 13.74
CA ALA A 203 26.13 17.39 14.87
C ALA A 203 26.00 18.68 15.73
N ASP A 204 25.18 19.65 15.28
CA ASP A 204 24.92 20.93 15.94
C ASP A 204 23.52 21.04 16.62
N GLY A 205 22.75 19.95 16.75
CA GLY A 205 21.49 19.97 17.52
C GLY A 205 20.32 20.74 16.89
N GLU A 206 20.49 21.32 15.70
CA GLU A 206 19.41 21.97 14.96
C GLU A 206 18.73 21.01 13.98
N THR A 207 17.47 20.66 14.26
CA THR A 207 16.61 19.96 13.31
C THR A 207 16.35 20.87 12.11
N SER A 208 16.90 20.51 10.95
CA SER A 208 16.79 21.32 9.73
C SER A 208 15.33 21.70 9.43
N GLY A 209 15.04 22.99 9.20
CA GLY A 209 13.67 23.52 9.10
C GLY A 209 12.78 22.87 8.04
N TRP A 210 13.38 22.30 6.98
CA TRP A 210 12.63 21.51 5.99
C TRP A 210 12.15 20.16 6.54
N LYS A 211 12.88 19.54 7.47
CA LYS A 211 12.49 18.28 8.13
C LYS A 211 11.29 18.51 9.05
N LEU A 212 11.33 19.57 9.87
CA LEU A 212 10.22 19.97 10.73
C LEU A 212 8.97 20.34 9.93
N TRP A 213 9.13 21.00 8.77
CA TRP A 213 8.02 21.32 7.88
C TRP A 213 7.37 20.06 7.28
N LEU A 214 8.17 19.09 6.82
CA LEU A 214 7.68 17.80 6.31
C LEU A 214 6.96 17.00 7.40
N GLU A 215 7.52 16.93 8.60
CA GLU A 215 6.94 16.20 9.73
C GLU A 215 5.61 16.82 10.18
N SER A 216 5.55 18.15 10.28
CA SER A 216 4.35 18.87 10.72
C SER A 216 3.22 18.94 9.69
N ASN A 217 3.51 18.96 8.38
CA ASN A 217 2.50 19.20 7.34
C ASN A 217 2.13 17.98 6.51
N LEU A 218 3.04 17.01 6.32
CA LEU A 218 2.82 15.88 5.41
C LEU A 218 2.71 14.53 6.12
N ILE A 219 3.25 14.39 7.33
CA ILE A 219 3.28 13.10 8.04
C ILE A 219 2.26 13.06 9.17
N ASN A 220 1.99 14.20 9.83
CA ASN A 220 1.01 14.26 10.91
C ASN A 220 -0.43 14.15 10.37
N PRO A 221 -1.18 13.07 10.71
CA PRO A 221 -2.57 12.88 10.25
C PRO A 221 -3.54 13.92 10.80
N SER A 222 -3.14 14.64 11.85
CA SER A 222 -3.89 15.73 12.47
C SER A 222 -3.64 17.10 11.83
N SER A 223 -2.68 17.19 10.90
CA SER A 223 -2.37 18.46 10.23
C SER A 223 -3.35 18.72 9.09
N TRP A 224 -3.73 19.98 8.92
CA TRP A 224 -4.67 20.39 7.87
C TRP A 224 -4.15 20.12 6.45
N PHE A 225 -2.82 20.08 6.28
CA PHE A 225 -2.16 19.83 5.00
C PHE A 225 -1.95 18.35 4.69
N HIS A 226 -2.30 17.44 5.61
CA HIS A 226 -2.24 16.01 5.36
C HIS A 226 -3.33 15.61 4.35
N ILE A 227 -2.90 15.04 3.21
CA ILE A 227 -3.77 14.44 2.20
C ILE A 227 -4.02 12.98 2.56
#